data_AF-X0RU73-F1
#
_entry.id   AF-X0RU73-F1
#
_cell.length_a   1.000
_cell.length_b   1.000
_cell.length_c   1.000
_cell.angle_alpha   90.00
_cell.angle_beta   90.00
_cell.angle_gamma   90.00
#
_symmetry.space_group_name_H-M   'P 1'
#
loop_
_entity.id
_entity.type
_entity.pdbx_description
1 polymer ?
#
loop_
_entity_poly.entity_id
_entity_poly.type
_entity_poly.pdbx_seq_one_letter_code
_entity_poly.pdbx_strand_id
1 'polypeptide(L)'
;ILTDLMNIVNNIERVGDHAENLAELTEEKINEKLPFSEKALSELKFMFSKVQISFNKSISALKNRDIELAREVALKEDEIDEIEKELRANHINRLNQGICYPESGVIFLDLLSNLERVGDHANNISLMVIDELSKS
;
A
#
# COMPACT_ATOMS: atom_id res chain seq x y z
N ILE A 1 22.09 14.05 -6.79
CA ILE A 1 21.72 14.78 -5.56
C ILE A 1 20.42 15.57 -5.74
N LEU A 2 20.36 16.67 -6.52
CA LEU A 2 19.10 17.45 -6.66
C LEU A 2 17.97 16.67 -7.34
N THR A 3 18.28 15.92 -8.40
CA THR A 3 17.31 15.08 -9.11
C THR A 3 16.78 13.95 -8.24
N ASP A 4 17.63 13.33 -7.42
CA ASP A 4 17.25 12.20 -6.55
C ASP A 4 16.31 12.66 -5.43
N LEU A 5 16.59 13.83 -4.84
CA LEU A 5 15.70 14.47 -3.86
C LEU A 5 14.34 14.85 -4.46
N MET A 6 14.31 15.34 -5.70
CA MET A 6 13.04 15.64 -6.41
C MET A 6 12.23 14.36 -6.65
N ASN A 7 12.87 13.26 -7.00
CA ASN A 7 12.20 11.98 -7.20
C ASN A 7 11.63 11.41 -5.88
N ILE A 8 12.33 11.57 -4.76
CA ILE A 8 11.82 11.19 -3.43
C ILE A 8 10.57 12.00 -3.08
N VAL A 9 10.60 13.32 -3.27
CA VAL A 9 9.44 14.18 -2.99
C VAL A 9 8.23 13.75 -3.83
N ASN A 10 8.44 13.43 -5.11
CA ASN A 10 7.38 12.91 -5.97
C ASN A 10 6.78 11.59 -5.44
N ASN A 11 7.60 10.65 -4.95
CA ASN A 11 7.07 9.42 -4.36
C ASN A 11 6.23 9.68 -3.09
N ILE A 12 6.64 10.62 -2.24
CA ILE A 12 5.88 10.97 -1.04
C ILE A 12 4.56 11.65 -1.42
N GLU A 13 4.55 12.50 -2.43
CA GLU A 13 3.34 13.13 -2.96
C GLU A 13 2.34 12.09 -3.47
N ARG A 14 2.79 11.10 -4.25
CA ARG A 14 1.92 10.00 -4.71
C ARG A 14 1.35 9.15 -3.57
N VAL A 15 2.10 8.94 -2.50
CA VAL A 15 1.53 8.30 -1.29
C VAL A 15 0.41 9.14 -0.70
N GLY A 16 0.54 10.48 -0.74
CA GLY A 16 -0.52 11.42 -0.38
C GLY A 16 -1.77 11.25 -1.24
N ASP A 17 -1.62 11.21 -2.57
CA ASP A 17 -2.73 11.00 -3.51
C ASP A 17 -3.45 9.67 -3.24
N HIS A 18 -2.71 8.59 -2.99
CA HIS A 18 -3.30 7.30 -2.66
C HIS A 18 -4.00 7.32 -1.29
N ALA A 19 -3.47 8.07 -0.31
CA ALA A 19 -4.14 8.25 0.97
C ALA A 19 -5.45 9.05 0.84
N GLU A 20 -5.51 10.04 -0.06
CA GLU A 20 -6.73 10.76 -0.39
C GLU A 20 -7.76 9.83 -1.04
N ASN A 21 -7.37 9.05 -2.05
CA ASN A 21 -8.26 8.06 -2.68
C ASN A 21 -8.82 7.04 -1.67
N LEU A 22 -7.99 6.56 -0.72
CA LEU A 22 -8.45 5.66 0.34
C LEU A 22 -9.51 6.31 1.23
N ALA A 23 -9.36 7.60 1.53
CA ALA A 23 -10.34 8.35 2.32
C ALA A 23 -11.65 8.52 1.54
N GLU A 24 -11.59 8.92 0.26
CA GLU A 24 -12.76 9.08 -0.60
C GLU A 24 -13.55 7.77 -0.77
N LEU A 25 -12.86 6.66 -1.06
CA LEU A 25 -13.46 5.32 -1.16
C LEU A 25 -14.11 4.88 0.16
N THR A 26 -13.50 5.24 1.29
CA THR A 26 -14.05 4.94 2.61
C THR A 26 -15.32 5.76 2.88
N GLU A 27 -15.34 7.05 2.50
CA GLU A 27 -16.51 7.91 2.60
C GLU A 27 -17.65 7.39 1.71
N GLU A 28 -17.38 7.02 0.46
CA GLU A 28 -18.34 6.42 -0.46
C GLU A 28 -18.98 5.16 0.17
N LYS A 29 -18.16 4.23 0.67
CA LYS A 29 -18.61 3.03 1.37
C LYS A 29 -19.52 3.33 2.57
N ILE A 30 -19.29 4.43 3.28
CA ILE A 30 -20.13 4.84 4.42
C ILE A 30 -21.44 5.44 3.93
N ASN A 31 -21.37 6.39 2.99
CA ASN A 31 -22.51 7.14 2.47
C ASN A 31 -23.51 6.22 1.76
N GLU A 32 -23.00 5.29 0.96
CA GLU A 32 -23.80 4.30 0.22
C GLU A 32 -24.17 3.07 1.05
N LYS A 33 -23.72 3.00 2.31
CA LYS A 33 -24.01 1.91 3.26
C LYS A 33 -23.59 0.53 2.76
N LEU A 34 -22.48 0.47 2.01
CA LEU A 34 -21.97 -0.76 1.39
C LEU A 34 -21.28 -1.63 2.45
N PRO A 35 -21.85 -2.78 2.87
CA PRO A 35 -21.31 -3.54 3.98
C PRO A 35 -20.15 -4.42 3.53
N PHE A 36 -19.13 -4.55 4.39
CA PHE A 36 -18.06 -5.52 4.22
C PHE A 36 -18.27 -6.67 5.22
N SER A 37 -17.96 -7.90 4.80
CA SER A 37 -17.88 -9.02 5.73
C SER A 37 -16.76 -8.79 6.76
N GLU A 38 -16.88 -9.41 7.94
CA GLU A 38 -15.83 -9.34 8.97
C GLU A 38 -14.48 -9.81 8.44
N LYS A 39 -14.49 -10.87 7.60
CA LYS A 39 -13.28 -11.38 6.97
C LYS A 39 -12.64 -10.35 6.04
N ALA A 40 -13.42 -9.70 5.17
CA ALA A 40 -12.92 -8.64 4.30
C ALA A 40 -12.31 -7.48 5.11
N LEU A 41 -12.97 -7.02 6.18
CA LEU A 41 -12.42 -5.98 7.05
C LEU A 41 -11.11 -6.40 7.72
N SER A 42 -11.01 -7.66 8.18
CA SER A 42 -9.78 -8.17 8.79
C SER A 42 -8.61 -8.24 7.81
N GLU A 43 -8.88 -8.63 6.57
CA GLU A 43 -7.91 -8.71 5.48
C GLU A 43 -7.41 -7.32 5.07
N LEU A 44 -8.31 -6.36 4.92
CA LEU A 44 -7.94 -4.98 4.60
C LEU A 44 -7.06 -4.35 5.69
N LYS A 45 -7.42 -4.56 6.97
CA LYS A 45 -6.60 -4.11 8.11
C LYS A 45 -5.22 -4.75 8.12
N PHE A 46 -5.14 -6.03 7.76
CA PHE A 46 -3.87 -6.74 7.67
C PHE A 46 -2.97 -6.12 6.59
N MET A 47 -3.46 -5.94 5.37
CA MET A 47 -2.68 -5.31 4.29
C MET A 47 -2.28 -3.88 4.65
N PHE A 48 -3.20 -3.07 5.18
CA PHE A 48 -2.90 -1.72 5.65
C PHE A 48 -1.74 -1.70 6.66
N SER A 49 -1.74 -2.61 7.64
CA SER A 49 -0.66 -2.67 8.62
C SER A 49 0.71 -2.96 8.00
N LYS A 50 0.76 -3.81 6.96
CA LYS A 50 2.00 -4.16 6.25
C LYS A 50 2.54 -2.99 5.46
N VAL A 51 1.66 -2.35 4.69
CA VAL A 51 1.97 -1.15 3.89
C VAL A 51 2.43 0.00 4.79
N GLN A 52 1.73 0.25 5.91
CA GLN A 52 2.09 1.30 6.85
C GLN A 52 3.47 1.06 7.49
N ILE A 53 3.80 -0.20 7.83
CA ILE A 53 5.14 -0.56 8.33
C ILE A 53 6.20 -0.29 7.26
N SER A 54 5.95 -0.75 6.02
CA SER A 54 6.86 -0.57 4.88
C SER A 54 7.16 0.91 4.62
N PHE A 55 6.12 1.74 4.55
CA PHE A 55 6.25 3.18 4.35
C PHE A 55 6.99 3.88 5.50
N ASN A 56 6.65 3.57 6.77
CA ASN A 56 7.36 4.16 7.90
C ASN A 56 8.85 3.80 7.92
N LYS A 57 9.18 2.56 7.53
CA LYS A 57 10.56 2.11 7.43
C LYS A 57 11.31 2.78 6.28
N SER A 58 10.68 2.99 5.12
CA SER A 58 11.33 3.66 3.99
C SER A 58 11.68 5.11 4.31
N ILE A 59 10.78 5.84 4.97
CA ILE A 59 11.03 7.21 5.45
C ILE A 59 12.12 7.23 6.52
N SER A 60 12.12 6.26 7.43
CA SER A 60 13.17 6.13 8.46
C SER A 60 14.54 5.83 7.85
N ALA A 61 14.58 4.95 6.85
CA ALA A 61 15.80 4.59 6.13
C ALA A 61 16.38 5.81 5.41
N LEU A 62 15.53 6.58 4.73
CA LEU A 62 15.91 7.82 4.09
C LEU A 62 16.46 8.84 5.09
N LYS A 63 15.72 9.11 6.17
CA LYS A 63 16.10 10.12 7.17
C LYS A 63 17.44 9.81 7.84
N ASN A 64 17.68 8.53 8.13
CA ASN A 64 18.85 8.10 8.89
C ASN A 64 20.01 7.62 7.99
N ARG A 65 19.83 7.64 6.66
CA ARG A 65 20.77 7.04 5.70
C ARG A 65 21.09 5.58 6.03
N ASP A 66 20.05 4.81 6.37
CA ASP A 66 20.16 3.41 6.79
C ASP A 66 19.89 2.46 5.60
N ILE A 67 20.97 1.96 5.00
CA ILE A 67 20.91 1.07 3.84
C ILE A 67 20.31 -0.31 4.17
N GLU A 68 20.50 -0.81 5.39
CA GLU A 68 20.00 -2.13 5.78
C GLU A 68 18.48 -2.08 5.98
N LEU A 69 17.98 -1.00 6.58
CA LEU A 69 16.54 -0.77 6.69
C LEU A 69 15.88 -0.58 5.32
N ALA A 70 16.53 0.12 4.39
CA ALA A 70 16.06 0.25 3.01
C ALA A 70 15.98 -1.11 2.29
N ARG A 71 17.00 -1.98 2.47
CA ARG A 71 16.96 -3.34 1.91
C ARG A 71 15.85 -4.17 2.52
N GLU A 72 15.58 -4.04 3.81
CA GLU A 72 14.46 -4.73 4.45
C GLU A 72 13.13 -4.36 3.79
N VAL A 73 12.91 -3.06 3.53
CA VAL A 73 11.70 -2.60 2.82
C VAL A 73 11.63 -3.16 1.40
N ALA A 74 12.72 -3.10 0.65
CA ALA A 74 12.75 -3.60 -0.72
C ALA A 74 12.44 -5.11 -0.81
N LEU A 75 12.87 -5.90 0.17
CA LEU A 75 12.54 -7.33 0.27
C LEU A 75 11.09 -7.60 0.67
N LYS A 76 10.38 -6.60 1.20
CA LYS A 76 8.98 -6.72 1.64
C LYS A 76 7.97 -6.37 0.54
N GLU A 77 8.41 -5.83 -0.58
CA GLU A 77 7.50 -5.47 -1.66
C GLU A 77 6.80 -6.69 -2.26
N ASP A 78 7.57 -7.73 -2.59
CA ASP A 78 7.01 -9.00 -3.09
C ASP A 78 5.99 -9.60 -2.10
N GLU A 79 6.14 -9.37 -0.79
CA GLU A 79 5.16 -9.82 0.22
C GLU A 79 3.85 -9.04 0.11
N ILE A 80 3.89 -7.73 -0.12
CA ILE A 80 2.70 -6.87 -0.24
C ILE A 80 1.93 -7.21 -1.52
N ASP A 81 2.64 -7.43 -2.63
CA ASP A 81 2.06 -7.87 -3.91
C ASP A 81 1.32 -9.20 -3.80
N GLU A 82 1.94 -10.19 -3.15
CA GLU A 82 1.31 -11.50 -2.99
C GLU A 82 0.11 -11.43 -2.03
N ILE A 83 0.18 -10.58 -0.99
CA ILE A 83 -0.97 -10.30 -0.12
C ILE A 83 -2.11 -9.69 -0.96
N GLU A 84 -1.85 -8.68 -1.79
CA GLU A 84 -2.88 -8.06 -2.65
C GLU A 84 -3.60 -9.13 -3.49
N LYS A 85 -2.83 -9.96 -4.20
CA LYS A 85 -3.37 -11.01 -5.07
C LYS A 85 -4.20 -12.03 -4.30
N GLU A 86 -3.72 -12.44 -3.12
CA GLU A 86 -4.44 -13.38 -2.25
C GLU A 86 -5.76 -12.77 -1.78
N LEU A 87 -5.74 -11.53 -1.27
CA LEU A 87 -6.93 -10.86 -0.74
C LEU A 87 -7.95 -10.56 -1.83
N ARG A 88 -7.50 -10.20 -3.02
CA ARG A 88 -8.33 -10.07 -4.22
C ARG A 88 -9.04 -11.38 -4.55
N ALA A 89 -8.29 -12.49 -4.63
CA ALA A 89 -8.87 -13.80 -4.91
C ALA A 89 -9.87 -14.25 -3.82
N ASN A 90 -9.53 -14.02 -2.55
CA ASN A 90 -10.40 -14.31 -1.41
C ASN A 90 -11.71 -13.51 -1.50
N HIS A 91 -11.65 -12.23 -1.88
CA HIS A 91 -12.84 -11.40 -2.02
C HIS A 91 -13.71 -11.82 -3.21
N ILE A 92 -13.12 -12.14 -4.36
CA ILE A 92 -13.84 -12.66 -5.52
C ILE A 92 -14.58 -13.96 -5.17
N ASN A 93 -13.95 -14.84 -4.38
CA ASN A 93 -14.62 -16.06 -3.91
C ASN A 93 -15.85 -15.74 -3.03
N ARG A 94 -15.73 -14.77 -2.11
CA ARG A 94 -16.88 -14.31 -1.31
C ARG A 94 -18.00 -13.70 -2.14
N LEU A 95 -17.69 -12.99 -3.21
CA LEU A 95 -18.69 -12.49 -4.17
C LEU A 95 -19.41 -13.65 -4.86
N ASN A 96 -18.66 -14.65 -5.36
CA ASN A 96 -19.23 -15.83 -6.02
C ASN A 96 -20.13 -16.67 -5.09
N GLN A 97 -19.87 -16.64 -3.79
CA GLN A 97 -20.66 -17.32 -2.76
C GLN A 97 -21.86 -16.50 -2.26
N GLY A 98 -22.03 -15.25 -2.71
CA GLY A 98 -23.08 -14.35 -2.23
C GLY A 98 -22.87 -13.84 -0.79
N ILE A 99 -21.65 -13.96 -0.26
CA ILE A 99 -21.29 -13.47 1.08
C ILE A 99 -21.02 -11.95 1.06
N CYS A 100 -20.54 -11.43 -0.07
CA CYS A 100 -20.27 -10.02 -0.29
C CYS A 100 -21.09 -9.49 -1.47
N TYR A 101 -21.40 -8.20 -1.43
CA TYR A 101 -22.16 -7.50 -2.47
C TYR A 101 -21.22 -6.99 -3.56
N PRO A 102 -21.60 -7.05 -4.85
CA PRO A 102 -20.77 -6.56 -5.96
C PRO A 102 -20.28 -5.11 -5.78
N GLU A 103 -21.15 -4.22 -5.34
CA GLU A 103 -20.84 -2.80 -5.11
C GLU A 103 -19.80 -2.62 -4.01
N SER A 104 -19.93 -3.34 -2.89
CA SER A 104 -18.89 -3.43 -1.86
C SER A 104 -17.58 -4.00 -2.39
N GLY A 105 -17.67 -4.93 -3.35
CA GLY A 105 -16.52 -5.57 -3.98
C GLY A 105 -15.68 -4.60 -4.79
N VAL A 106 -16.31 -3.68 -5.53
CA VAL A 106 -15.59 -2.62 -6.29
C VAL A 106 -14.74 -1.79 -5.34
N ILE A 107 -15.35 -1.23 -4.30
CA ILE A 107 -14.61 -0.43 -3.30
C ILE A 107 -13.50 -1.24 -2.65
N PHE A 108 -13.77 -2.49 -2.27
CA PHE A 108 -12.75 -3.33 -1.63
C PHE A 108 -11.52 -3.52 -2.51
N LEU A 109 -11.71 -3.80 -3.80
CA LEU A 109 -10.61 -4.01 -4.74
C LEU A 109 -9.83 -2.72 -5.01
N ASP A 110 -10.52 -1.57 -5.08
CA ASP A 110 -9.88 -0.28 -5.26
C ASP A 110 -9.07 0.14 -4.01
N LEU A 111 -9.56 -0.19 -2.81
CA LEU A 111 -8.80 -0.01 -1.57
C LEU A 111 -7.53 -0.87 -1.56
N LEU A 112 -7.59 -2.15 -1.98
CA LEU A 112 -6.40 -3.00 -2.08
C LEU A 112 -5.37 -2.44 -3.07
N SER A 113 -5.83 -2.00 -4.24
CA SER A 113 -4.94 -1.43 -5.26
C SER A 113 -4.29 -0.12 -4.80
N ASN A 114 -4.99 0.76 -4.08
CA ASN A 114 -4.34 1.96 -3.54
C ASN A 114 -3.33 1.62 -2.42
N LEU A 115 -3.59 0.59 -1.62
CA LEU A 115 -2.62 0.13 -0.61
C LEU A 115 -1.36 -0.46 -1.23
N GLU A 116 -1.47 -1.27 -2.29
CA GLU A 116 -0.31 -1.81 -3.01
C GLU A 116 0.53 -0.68 -3.63
N ARG A 117 -0.09 0.31 -4.27
CA ARG A 117 0.65 1.48 -4.79
C ARG A 117 1.39 2.28 -3.72
N VAL A 118 0.87 2.35 -2.50
CA VAL A 118 1.61 2.95 -1.37
C VAL A 118 2.84 2.10 -1.00
N GLY A 119 2.71 0.77 -1.05
CA GLY A 119 3.84 -0.17 -0.94
C GLY A 119 4.91 0.08 -1.99
N ASP A 120 4.52 0.12 -3.25
CA ASP A 120 5.39 0.44 -4.40
C ASP A 120 6.19 1.74 -4.19
N HIS A 121 5.51 2.81 -3.76
CA HIS A 121 6.18 4.08 -3.49
C HIS A 121 7.13 4.00 -2.29
N ALA A 122 6.81 3.20 -1.26
CA ALA A 122 7.72 2.93 -0.16
C ALA A 122 8.97 2.15 -0.62
N ASN A 123 8.81 1.17 -1.52
CA ASN A 123 9.90 0.44 -2.14
C ASN A 123 10.78 1.38 -2.98
N ASN A 124 10.18 2.21 -3.84
CA ASN A 124 10.90 3.18 -4.67
C ASN A 124 11.77 4.14 -3.84
N ILE A 125 11.24 4.66 -2.72
CA ILE A 125 12.02 5.49 -1.78
C ILE A 125 13.22 4.71 -1.25
N SER A 126 13.03 3.45 -0.86
CA SER A 126 14.08 2.59 -0.31
C SER A 126 15.17 2.26 -1.35
N LEU A 127 14.77 1.96 -2.59
CA LEU A 127 15.72 1.72 -3.69
C LEU A 127 16.59 2.94 -3.98
N MET A 128 16.04 4.15 -3.89
CA MET A 128 16.83 5.39 -4.03
C MET A 128 17.85 5.55 -2.91
N VAL A 129 17.50 5.22 -1.67
CA VAL A 129 18.45 5.24 -0.53
C VAL A 129 19.61 4.26 -0.78
N ILE A 130 19.31 3.05 -1.26
CA ILE A 130 20.32 2.04 -1.58
C ILE A 130 21.24 2.54 -2.71
N ASP A 131 20.68 3.11 -3.77
CA ASP A 131 21.44 3.62 -4.91
C ASP A 131 22.35 4.81 -4.52
N GLU A 132 21.86 5.75 -3.70
CA GLU A 132 22.68 6.88 -3.23
C GLU A 132 23.86 6.41 -2.37
N LEU A 133 23.62 5.48 -1.43
CA LEU A 133 24.62 5.04 -0.47
C LEU A 133 25.59 3.98 -1.00
N SER A 134 25.22 3.26 -2.07
CA SER A 134 26.13 2.32 -2.74
C SER A 134 27.15 3.01 -3.66
N LYS A 135 26.89 4.27 -4.04
CA LYS A 135 27.78 5.12 -4.85
C LYS A 135 28.76 5.96 -4.02
N SER A 136 28.53 6.09 -2.71
CA SER A 136 29.36 6.85 -1.77
C SER A 136 30.42 5.99 -1.09
#